data_AF-A0A816GRL3-F1
#
_entry.id   AF-A0A816GRL3-F1
#
_cell.length_a   1.000
_cell.length_b   1.000
_cell.length_c   1.000
_cell.angle_alpha   90.00
_cell.angle_beta   90.00
_cell.angle_gamma   90.00
#
_symmetry.space_group_name_H-M   'P 1'
#
loop_
_entity.id
_entity.type
_entity.pdbx_description
1 polymer ?
#
loop_
_entity_poly.entity_id
_entity_poly.type
_entity_poly.pdbx_seq_one_letter_code
_entity_poly.pdbx_strand_id
1 'polypeptide(L)'
;MDTVEIPLIFDLRLPCARLERQIIRQIYEMIKNGDENLDVNLSEDKLLALAMEKLRSTSVYGKNIQDILDDTNLFKHYFHDQIAILLDELGINHLSVSFAQKLLTMNPSLTVENKMKYFLLDQDELIKLLNLFEIGLEIIGEDKWQFEEQFLIFNKTKIVTFNNPTNLYVLIQVEQQFYQILPQESFDSDRIYECNGDPLIETSLMNLIELLVSSTVIDRADDIVQLSTAYDFIVQ
;
A
#
# COMPACT_ATOMS: atom_id res chain seq x y z
N MET A 1 -7.43 -39.98 1.81
CA MET A 1 -6.99 -38.87 2.67
C MET A 1 -6.36 -37.89 1.70
N ASP A 2 -7.11 -36.87 1.31
CA ASP A 2 -6.58 -35.82 0.44
C ASP A 2 -5.65 -34.97 1.30
N THR A 3 -4.35 -35.10 1.02
CA THR A 3 -3.33 -34.20 1.56
C THR A 3 -3.56 -32.84 0.90
N VAL A 4 -4.15 -31.92 1.64
CA VAL A 4 -4.15 -30.50 1.28
C VAL A 4 -2.69 -30.05 1.39
N GLU A 5 -2.03 -29.88 0.25
CA GLU A 5 -0.75 -29.17 0.19
C GLU A 5 -1.03 -27.72 0.60
N ILE A 6 -0.79 -27.40 1.87
CA ILE A 6 -0.79 -26.03 2.34
C ILE A 6 0.58 -25.47 1.96
N PRO A 7 0.67 -24.45 1.08
CA PRO A 7 1.95 -23.82 0.81
C PRO A 7 2.51 -23.29 2.14
N LEU A 8 3.79 -23.50 2.40
CA LEU A 8 4.42 -22.93 3.59
C LEU A 8 4.77 -21.48 3.25
N ILE A 9 3.90 -20.53 3.60
CA ILE A 9 4.32 -19.14 3.71
C ILE A 9 5.14 -19.06 5.00
N PHE A 10 6.44 -18.84 4.83
CA PHE A 10 7.33 -18.50 5.93
C PHE A 10 7.04 -17.04 6.33
N ASP A 11 7.15 -16.71 7.62
CA ASP A 11 6.97 -15.35 8.18
C ASP A 11 5.52 -14.87 8.47
N LEU A 12 4.56 -15.79 8.68
CA LEU A 12 3.29 -15.42 9.30
C LEU A 12 3.46 -15.19 10.81
N ARG A 13 2.87 -14.10 11.32
CA ARG A 13 3.08 -13.60 12.69
C ARG A 13 1.92 -13.93 13.62
N LEU A 14 0.70 -14.04 13.09
CA LEU A 14 -0.49 -14.42 13.83
C LEU A 14 -0.94 -15.84 13.49
N PRO A 15 -1.50 -16.58 14.47
CA PRO A 15 -2.06 -17.90 14.20
C PRO A 15 -3.24 -17.80 13.24
N CYS A 16 -3.47 -18.81 12.40
CA CYS A 16 -4.64 -18.88 11.53
C CYS A 16 -4.75 -17.77 10.46
N ALA A 17 -3.69 -17.00 10.18
CA ALA A 17 -3.73 -15.90 9.22
C ALA A 17 -4.23 -16.28 7.82
N ARG A 18 -3.93 -17.51 7.35
CA ARG A 18 -4.48 -18.04 6.08
C ARG A 18 -6.01 -18.17 6.10
N LEU A 19 -6.58 -18.62 7.22
CA LEU A 19 -8.03 -18.73 7.37
C LEU A 19 -8.67 -17.33 7.41
N GLU A 20 -8.02 -16.38 8.09
CA GLU A 20 -8.47 -14.99 8.09
C GLU A 20 -8.45 -14.37 6.69
N ARG A 21 -7.39 -14.62 5.92
CA ARG A 21 -7.30 -14.16 4.52
C ARG A 21 -8.45 -14.68 3.67
N GLN A 22 -8.86 -15.94 3.87
CA GLN A 22 -10.03 -16.51 3.18
C GLN A 22 -11.32 -15.77 3.55
N ILE A 23 -11.51 -15.41 4.82
CA ILE A 23 -12.66 -14.61 5.27
C ILE A 23 -12.64 -13.24 4.61
N ILE A 24 -11.51 -12.54 4.61
CA ILE A 24 -11.34 -11.24 3.94
C ILE A 24 -11.69 -11.33 2.45
N ARG A 25 -11.21 -12.37 1.76
CA ARG A 25 -11.50 -12.59 0.34
C ARG A 25 -12.99 -12.81 0.09
N GLN A 26 -13.65 -13.60 0.94
CA GLN A 26 -15.10 -13.81 0.85
C GLN A 26 -15.89 -12.52 1.06
N ILE A 27 -15.45 -11.65 1.99
CA ILE A 27 -16.08 -10.33 2.20
C ILE A 27 -15.92 -9.47 0.95
N TYR A 28 -14.72 -9.41 0.38
CA TYR A 28 -14.47 -8.69 -0.87
C TYR A 28 -15.34 -9.22 -2.03
N GLU A 29 -15.38 -10.54 -2.23
CA GLU A 29 -16.20 -11.18 -3.26
C GLU A 29 -17.70 -10.91 -3.07
N MET A 30 -18.18 -10.94 -1.83
CA MET A 30 -19.57 -10.61 -1.48
C MET A 30 -19.93 -9.17 -1.86
N ILE A 31 -19.05 -8.22 -1.58
CA ILE A 31 -19.29 -6.81 -1.87
C ILE A 31 -19.15 -6.53 -3.38
N LYS A 32 -18.10 -7.05 -4.01
CA LYS A 32 -17.83 -6.88 -5.45
C LYS A 32 -18.97 -7.42 -6.32
N ASN A 33 -19.47 -8.62 -5.98
CA ASN A 33 -20.50 -9.27 -6.78
C ASN A 33 -21.92 -8.79 -6.46
N GLY A 34 -22.08 -7.96 -5.42
CA GLY A 34 -23.38 -7.51 -4.94
C GLY A 34 -24.24 -8.68 -4.48
N ASP A 35 -24.19 -9.02 -3.18
CA ASP A 35 -25.19 -9.92 -2.59
C ASP A 35 -26.60 -9.42 -2.95
N GLU A 36 -27.56 -10.31 -3.20
CA GLU A 36 -28.93 -9.94 -3.63
C GLU A 36 -29.65 -9.00 -2.63
N ASN A 37 -29.10 -8.87 -1.43
CA ASN A 37 -29.57 -8.02 -0.33
C ASN A 37 -28.77 -6.72 -0.13
N LEU A 38 -27.72 -6.46 -0.93
CA LEU A 38 -26.90 -5.25 -0.88
C LEU A 38 -27.53 -4.17 -1.78
N ASP A 39 -27.97 -3.07 -1.18
CA ASP A 39 -28.50 -1.92 -1.93
C ASP A 39 -27.39 -1.33 -2.82
N VAL A 40 -27.60 -1.35 -4.14
CA VAL A 40 -26.63 -1.03 -5.20
C VAL A 40 -26.18 0.45 -5.15
N ASN A 41 -26.74 1.27 -4.25
CA ASN A 41 -26.45 2.70 -4.11
C ASN A 41 -25.77 3.09 -2.79
N LEU A 42 -25.14 2.16 -2.07
CA LEU A 42 -24.39 2.52 -0.87
C LEU A 42 -23.17 3.37 -1.22
N SER A 43 -22.96 4.45 -0.48
CA SER A 43 -21.72 5.22 -0.55
C SER A 43 -20.55 4.36 -0.08
N GLU A 44 -19.35 4.68 -0.55
CA GLU A 44 -18.11 3.96 -0.22
C GLU A 44 -17.88 3.82 1.29
N ASP A 45 -18.08 4.90 2.07
CA ASP A 45 -17.98 4.86 3.54
C ASP A 45 -18.92 3.83 4.17
N LYS A 46 -20.13 3.65 3.61
CA LYS A 46 -21.11 2.68 4.12
C LYS A 46 -20.72 1.26 3.73
N LEU A 47 -20.17 1.07 2.53
CA LEU A 47 -19.62 -0.21 2.11
C LEU A 47 -18.44 -0.62 2.99
N LEU A 48 -17.55 0.32 3.32
CA LEU A 48 -16.41 0.05 4.20
C LEU A 48 -16.87 -0.29 5.61
N ALA A 49 -17.84 0.47 6.16
CA ALA A 49 -18.42 0.17 7.46
C ALA A 49 -19.05 -1.24 7.51
N LEU A 50 -19.79 -1.62 6.46
CA LEU A 50 -20.36 -2.96 6.34
C LEU A 50 -19.28 -4.05 6.24
N ALA A 51 -18.24 -3.83 5.42
CA ALA A 51 -17.14 -4.78 5.27
C ALA A 51 -16.42 -5.02 6.60
N MET A 52 -16.17 -3.95 7.35
CA MET A 52 -15.55 -4.00 8.67
C MET A 52 -16.45 -4.69 9.70
N GLU A 53 -17.77 -4.47 9.67
CA GLU A 53 -18.72 -5.21 10.52
C GLU A 53 -18.72 -6.72 10.19
N LYS A 54 -18.70 -7.06 8.91
CA LYS A 54 -18.57 -8.45 8.47
C LYS A 54 -17.27 -9.07 8.96
N LEU A 55 -16.14 -8.40 8.75
CA LEU A 55 -14.84 -8.86 9.27
C LEU A 55 -14.89 -9.14 10.77
N ARG A 56 -15.42 -8.20 11.57
CA ARG A 56 -15.51 -8.35 13.02
C ARG A 56 -16.40 -9.53 13.45
N SER A 57 -17.45 -9.82 12.68
CA SER A 57 -18.41 -10.88 13.02
C SER A 57 -18.01 -12.27 12.51
N THR A 58 -17.17 -12.36 11.48
CA THR A 58 -16.79 -13.64 10.85
C THR A 58 -15.33 -14.03 11.07
N SER A 59 -14.49 -13.11 11.58
CA SER A 59 -13.07 -13.33 11.83
C SER A 59 -12.77 -14.63 12.57
N VAL A 60 -11.71 -15.33 12.16
CA VAL A 60 -11.19 -16.54 12.82
C VAL A 60 -10.70 -16.24 14.24
N TYR A 61 -10.34 -14.98 14.51
CA TYR A 61 -9.92 -14.52 15.84
C TYR A 61 -11.10 -14.27 16.79
N GLY A 62 -12.34 -14.36 16.30
CA GLY A 62 -13.55 -14.17 17.08
C GLY A 62 -13.53 -12.83 17.81
N LYS A 63 -13.82 -12.84 19.12
CA LYS A 63 -13.86 -11.62 19.95
C LYS A 63 -12.54 -10.83 19.99
N ASN A 64 -11.40 -11.46 19.67
CA ASN A 64 -10.08 -10.82 19.75
C ASN A 64 -9.76 -9.97 18.50
N ILE A 65 -10.56 -10.04 17.43
CA ILE A 65 -10.33 -9.23 16.22
C ILE A 65 -10.34 -7.74 16.55
N GLN A 66 -11.19 -7.30 17.47
CA GLN A 66 -11.25 -5.90 17.85
C GLN A 66 -9.96 -5.45 18.55
N ASP A 67 -9.42 -6.27 19.45
CA ASP A 67 -8.13 -6.01 20.10
C ASP A 67 -6.99 -5.94 19.08
N ILE A 68 -7.02 -6.78 18.05
CA ILE A 68 -6.04 -6.77 16.95
C ILE A 68 -6.13 -5.48 16.13
N LEU A 69 -7.34 -5.00 15.84
CA LEU A 69 -7.55 -3.79 15.05
C LEU A 69 -7.21 -2.52 15.85
N ASP A 70 -7.45 -2.49 17.15
CA ASP A 70 -7.23 -1.32 18.01
C ASP A 70 -5.77 -1.19 18.48
N ASP A 71 -5.05 -2.31 18.67
CA ASP A 71 -3.65 -2.30 19.06
C ASP A 71 -2.73 -2.13 17.83
N THR A 72 -1.94 -1.06 17.82
CA THR A 72 -1.05 -0.73 16.69
C THR A 72 -0.02 -1.83 16.37
N ASN A 73 0.48 -2.55 17.37
CA ASN A 73 1.48 -3.60 17.16
C ASN A 73 0.82 -4.87 16.62
N LEU A 74 -0.32 -5.28 17.19
CA LEU A 74 -1.09 -6.42 16.69
C LEU A 74 -1.60 -6.15 15.28
N PHE A 75 -2.10 -4.95 15.00
CA PHE A 75 -2.52 -4.56 13.66
C PHE A 75 -1.36 -4.63 12.66
N LYS A 76 -0.16 -4.19 13.05
CA LYS A 76 1.02 -4.32 12.19
C LYS A 76 1.34 -5.77 11.85
N HIS A 77 1.18 -6.70 12.79
CA HIS A 77 1.36 -8.13 12.53
C HIS A 77 0.24 -8.70 11.66
N TYR A 78 -1.00 -8.37 11.97
CA TYR A 78 -2.17 -8.75 11.20
C TYR A 78 -2.08 -8.31 9.74
N PHE A 79 -1.76 -7.04 9.51
CA PHE A 79 -1.65 -6.45 8.18
C PHE A 79 -0.48 -7.02 7.39
N HIS A 80 0.66 -7.26 8.06
CA HIS A 80 1.81 -7.95 7.46
C HIS A 80 1.42 -9.32 6.92
N ASP A 81 0.70 -10.11 7.70
CA ASP A 81 0.28 -11.44 7.28
C ASP A 81 -0.67 -11.38 6.08
N GLN A 82 -1.60 -10.41 6.05
CA GLN A 82 -2.51 -10.25 4.91
C GLN A 82 -1.76 -9.88 3.62
N ILE A 83 -0.73 -9.04 3.71
CA ILE A 83 0.13 -8.73 2.57
C ILE A 83 0.93 -9.97 2.16
N ALA A 84 1.60 -10.64 3.10
CA ALA A 84 2.45 -11.80 2.80
C ALA A 84 1.66 -12.90 2.06
N ILE A 85 0.44 -13.17 2.49
CA ILE A 85 -0.43 -14.15 1.83
C ILE A 85 -0.89 -13.64 0.46
N LEU A 86 -1.23 -12.35 0.32
CA LEU A 86 -1.61 -11.80 -0.98
C LEU A 86 -0.46 -11.86 -1.99
N LEU A 87 0.77 -11.54 -1.60
CA LEU A 87 1.94 -11.62 -2.49
C LEU A 87 2.20 -13.06 -2.94
N ASP A 88 2.11 -14.04 -2.03
CA ASP A 88 2.18 -15.48 -2.33
C ASP A 88 1.08 -15.92 -3.31
N GLU A 89 -0.17 -15.49 -3.08
CA GLU A 89 -1.32 -15.78 -3.95
C GLU A 89 -1.15 -15.23 -5.37
N LEU A 90 -0.47 -14.08 -5.52
CA LEU A 90 -0.23 -13.42 -6.80
C LEU A 90 1.06 -13.89 -7.49
N GLY A 91 1.93 -14.63 -6.78
CA GLY A 91 3.26 -14.99 -7.28
C GLY A 91 4.20 -13.79 -7.43
N ILE A 92 4.03 -12.76 -6.60
CA ILE A 92 4.91 -11.58 -6.53
C ILE A 92 6.12 -11.94 -5.68
N ASN A 93 7.33 -11.86 -6.24
CA ASN A 93 8.54 -12.42 -5.61
C ASN A 93 9.62 -11.38 -5.30
N HIS A 94 9.68 -10.25 -6.00
CA HIS A 94 10.73 -9.24 -5.81
C HIS A 94 10.34 -8.19 -4.77
N LEU A 95 9.06 -7.81 -4.73
CA LEU A 95 8.50 -6.85 -3.78
C LEU A 95 8.45 -7.46 -2.38
N SER A 96 9.20 -6.89 -1.43
CA SER A 96 9.15 -7.38 -0.06
C SER A 96 7.83 -7.04 0.64
N VAL A 97 7.39 -7.91 1.56
CA VAL A 97 6.23 -7.64 2.42
C VAL A 97 6.42 -6.36 3.22
N SER A 98 7.66 -6.07 3.64
CA SER A 98 7.99 -4.85 4.38
C SER A 98 7.81 -3.60 3.53
N PHE A 99 8.20 -3.63 2.26
CA PHE A 99 7.97 -2.52 1.34
C PHE A 99 6.48 -2.26 1.16
N ALA A 100 5.72 -3.28 0.78
CA ALA A 100 4.28 -3.17 0.57
C ALA A 100 3.57 -2.69 1.85
N GLN A 101 3.99 -3.18 3.02
CA GLN A 101 3.47 -2.71 4.30
C GLN A 101 3.76 -1.22 4.53
N LYS A 102 4.99 -0.76 4.28
CA LYS A 102 5.35 0.66 4.40
C LYS A 102 4.52 1.53 3.45
N LEU A 103 4.43 1.14 2.18
CA LEU A 103 3.65 1.84 1.15
C LEU A 103 2.18 2.03 1.57
N LEU A 104 1.57 1.01 2.20
CA LEU A 104 0.15 1.04 2.54
C LEU A 104 -0.15 1.61 3.95
N THR A 105 0.87 1.80 4.80
CA THR A 105 0.63 2.14 6.22
C THR A 105 1.41 3.34 6.74
N MET A 106 2.42 3.85 6.02
CA MET A 106 3.24 4.97 6.47
C MET A 106 2.50 6.30 6.47
N ASN A 107 1.44 6.46 5.68
CA ASN A 107 0.55 7.61 5.78
C ASN A 107 -0.16 7.60 7.16
N PRO A 108 0.18 8.52 8.08
CA PRO A 108 -0.35 8.52 9.43
C PRO A 108 -1.78 9.08 9.49
N SER A 109 -2.25 9.73 8.42
CA SER A 109 -3.62 10.24 8.32
C SER A 109 -4.66 9.13 8.05
N LEU A 110 -4.20 7.93 7.66
CA LEU A 110 -5.09 6.78 7.45
C LEU A 110 -5.46 6.08 8.76
N THR A 111 -6.76 5.88 8.96
CA THR A 111 -7.29 5.00 10.00
C THR A 111 -7.04 3.52 9.67
N VAL A 112 -7.30 2.63 10.62
CA VAL A 112 -7.26 1.18 10.42
C VAL A 112 -8.25 0.75 9.34
N GLU A 113 -9.47 1.30 9.36
CA GLU A 113 -10.50 1.07 8.35
C GLU A 113 -9.99 1.46 6.95
N ASN A 114 -9.39 2.65 6.81
CA ASN A 114 -8.85 3.11 5.53
C ASN A 114 -7.74 2.18 5.02
N LYS A 115 -6.87 1.68 5.92
CA LYS A 115 -5.83 0.71 5.55
C LYS A 115 -6.44 -0.63 5.13
N MET A 116 -7.48 -1.10 5.82
CA MET A 116 -8.17 -2.35 5.51
C MET A 116 -9.02 -2.29 4.24
N LYS A 117 -9.42 -1.09 3.81
CA LYS A 117 -10.17 -0.85 2.57
C LYS A 117 -9.52 -1.52 1.36
N TYR A 118 -8.19 -1.48 1.25
CA TYR A 118 -7.45 -2.14 0.16
C TYR A 118 -7.71 -3.64 0.06
N PHE A 119 -7.92 -4.32 1.18
CA PHE A 119 -8.20 -5.76 1.19
C PHE A 119 -9.69 -6.09 1.06
N LEU A 120 -10.55 -5.19 1.53
CA LEU A 120 -11.98 -5.45 1.68
C LEU A 120 -12.82 -4.92 0.51
N LEU A 121 -12.40 -3.84 -0.13
CA LEU A 121 -13.13 -3.15 -1.20
C LEU A 121 -12.28 -2.96 -2.45
N ASP A 122 -11.02 -2.52 -2.29
CA ASP A 122 -10.19 -2.07 -3.41
C ASP A 122 -9.13 -3.10 -3.81
N GLN A 123 -9.42 -4.40 -3.66
CA GLN A 123 -8.43 -5.45 -3.88
C GLN A 123 -7.88 -5.45 -5.32
N ASP A 124 -8.70 -5.11 -6.32
CA ASP A 124 -8.24 -5.00 -7.71
C ASP A 124 -7.22 -3.85 -7.89
N GLU A 125 -7.44 -2.72 -7.23
CA GLU A 125 -6.52 -1.58 -7.25
C GLU A 125 -5.23 -1.89 -6.49
N LEU A 126 -5.35 -2.54 -5.33
CA LEU A 126 -4.21 -3.03 -4.57
C LEU A 126 -3.34 -3.99 -5.41
N ILE A 127 -3.97 -4.95 -6.12
CA ILE A 127 -3.24 -5.90 -6.97
C ILE A 127 -2.50 -5.17 -8.09
N LYS A 128 -3.13 -4.19 -8.74
CA LYS A 128 -2.46 -3.36 -9.77
C LYS A 128 -1.26 -2.63 -9.17
N LEU A 129 -1.47 -1.94 -8.05
CA LEU A 129 -0.43 -1.19 -7.34
C LEU A 129 0.78 -2.08 -7.02
N LEU A 130 0.55 -3.25 -6.41
CA LEU A 130 1.63 -4.17 -6.05
C LEU A 130 2.39 -4.70 -7.28
N ASN A 131 1.69 -5.00 -8.37
CA ASN A 131 2.34 -5.42 -9.62
C ASN A 131 3.19 -4.31 -10.25
N LEU A 132 2.75 -3.04 -10.19
CA LEU A 132 3.55 -1.92 -10.69
C LEU A 132 4.87 -1.81 -9.93
N PHE A 133 4.82 -1.92 -8.59
CA PHE A 133 6.02 -1.90 -7.76
C PHE A 133 6.88 -3.15 -7.94
N GLU A 134 6.29 -4.34 -8.12
CA GLU A 134 7.03 -5.57 -8.45
C GLU A 134 7.90 -5.36 -9.70
N ILE A 135 7.28 -4.93 -10.81
CA ILE A 135 7.96 -4.74 -12.09
C ILE A 135 9.02 -3.64 -11.98
N GLY A 136 8.67 -2.51 -11.37
CA GLY A 136 9.59 -1.38 -11.26
C GLY A 136 10.80 -1.69 -10.36
N LEU A 137 10.58 -2.36 -9.23
CA LEU A 137 11.66 -2.69 -8.28
C LEU A 137 12.52 -3.85 -8.75
N GLU A 138 12.02 -4.77 -9.58
CA GLU A 138 12.85 -5.78 -10.25
C GLU A 138 13.98 -5.10 -11.06
N ILE A 139 13.70 -3.96 -11.68
CA ILE A 139 14.67 -3.18 -12.47
C ILE A 139 15.53 -2.26 -11.60
N ILE A 140 14.90 -1.52 -10.68
CA ILE A 140 15.58 -0.47 -9.88
C ILE A 140 16.42 -1.07 -8.74
N GLY A 141 15.92 -2.14 -8.11
CA GLY A 141 16.36 -2.65 -6.82
C GLY A 141 15.67 -1.95 -5.64
N GLU A 142 15.07 -2.73 -4.74
CA GLU A 142 14.36 -2.21 -3.54
C GLU A 142 15.28 -1.40 -2.63
N ASP A 143 16.59 -1.68 -2.60
CA ASP A 143 17.59 -0.97 -1.78
C ASP A 143 17.77 0.51 -2.16
N LYS A 144 17.31 0.91 -3.35
CA LYS A 144 17.31 2.31 -3.80
C LYS A 144 16.13 3.10 -3.25
N TRP A 145 15.14 2.44 -2.68
CA TRP A 145 13.99 3.09 -2.11
C TRP A 145 14.24 3.52 -0.66
N GLN A 146 14.05 4.80 -0.36
CA GLN A 146 14.30 5.38 0.95
C GLN A 146 13.06 6.13 1.45
N PHE A 147 12.07 5.37 1.94
CA PHE A 147 10.81 5.93 2.44
C PHE A 147 11.03 7.02 3.49
N GLU A 148 11.99 6.82 4.39
CA GLU A 148 12.28 7.74 5.49
C GLU A 148 12.89 9.07 5.03
N GLU A 149 13.45 9.14 3.82
CA GLU A 149 13.96 10.37 3.21
C GLU A 149 12.91 11.06 2.33
N GLN A 150 12.01 10.27 1.73
CA GLN A 150 10.97 10.75 0.83
C GLN A 150 9.69 11.17 1.55
N PHE A 151 9.45 10.68 2.76
CA PHE A 151 8.25 10.99 3.54
C PHE A 151 8.60 11.56 4.91
N LEU A 152 8.31 12.85 5.10
CA LEU A 152 8.68 13.59 6.30
C LEU A 152 7.44 14.10 7.02
N ILE A 153 7.31 13.75 8.30
CA ILE A 153 6.22 14.22 9.17
C ILE A 153 6.76 15.31 10.09
N PHE A 154 6.19 16.52 10.00
CA PHE A 154 6.52 17.63 10.88
C PHE A 154 5.39 17.90 11.87
N ASN A 155 5.68 17.67 13.16
CA ASN A 155 4.77 17.95 14.26
C ASN A 155 4.72 19.44 14.67
N LYS A 156 5.22 20.36 13.82
CA LYS A 156 5.29 21.80 14.11
C LYS A 156 4.44 22.58 13.11
N THR A 157 3.71 23.57 13.60
CA THR A 157 2.85 24.52 12.85
C THR A 157 3.59 25.35 11.79
N LYS A 158 4.92 25.35 11.77
CA LYS A 158 5.74 26.03 10.75
C LYS A 158 6.94 25.18 10.38
N ILE A 159 7.07 24.87 9.09
CA ILE A 159 8.30 24.34 8.52
C ILE A 159 9.32 25.47 8.47
N VAL A 160 10.46 25.24 9.11
CA VAL A 160 11.65 26.07 8.96
C VAL A 160 12.33 25.57 7.69
N THR A 161 11.94 26.13 6.54
CA THR A 161 12.59 25.99 5.23
C THR A 161 13.27 24.62 4.97
N PHE A 162 12.56 23.69 4.34
CA PHE A 162 13.15 22.43 3.90
C PHE A 162 13.63 22.56 2.45
N ASN A 163 14.85 22.13 2.15
CA ASN A 163 15.35 22.02 0.79
C ASN A 163 15.46 20.55 0.45
N ASN A 164 14.81 20.11 -0.63
CA ASN A 164 14.92 18.74 -1.11
C ASN A 164 16.25 18.59 -1.86
N PRO A 165 17.25 17.86 -1.34
CA PRO A 165 18.53 17.69 -2.02
C PRO A 165 18.51 16.55 -3.05
N THR A 166 17.40 15.81 -3.14
CA THR A 166 17.31 14.56 -3.90
C THR A 166 16.77 14.80 -5.31
N ASN A 167 16.92 13.80 -6.17
CA ASN A 167 16.32 13.76 -7.49
C ASN A 167 14.88 13.22 -7.48
N LEU A 168 14.29 13.05 -6.30
CA LEU A 168 12.97 12.44 -6.10
C LEU A 168 12.04 13.45 -5.43
N TYR A 169 10.75 13.24 -5.60
CA TYR A 169 9.73 13.99 -4.89
C TYR A 169 9.78 13.66 -3.40
N VAL A 170 9.66 14.68 -2.56
CA VAL A 170 9.52 14.54 -1.11
C VAL A 170 8.12 14.96 -0.70
N LEU A 171 7.41 14.06 -0.04
CA LEU A 171 6.11 14.34 0.56
C LEU A 171 6.32 14.76 2.02
N ILE A 172 5.84 15.96 2.33
CA ILE A 172 5.85 16.51 3.68
C ILE A 172 4.43 16.57 4.22
N GLN A 173 4.23 16.07 5.44
CA GLN A 173 3.02 16.30 6.21
C GLN A 173 3.25 17.36 7.27
N VAL A 174 2.40 18.39 7.27
CA VAL A 174 2.29 19.39 8.34
C VAL A 174 0.87 19.37 8.85
N GLU A 175 0.71 19.06 10.14
CA GLU A 175 -0.61 18.86 10.74
C GLU A 175 -1.43 17.84 9.94
N GLN A 176 -2.49 18.27 9.25
CA GLN A 176 -3.37 17.44 8.42
C GLN A 176 -3.20 17.68 6.91
N GLN A 177 -2.26 18.54 6.52
CA GLN A 177 -2.04 18.91 5.12
C GLN A 177 -0.77 18.25 4.59
N PHE A 178 -0.84 17.86 3.33
CA PHE A 178 0.28 17.30 2.58
C PHE A 178 0.82 18.34 1.60
N TYR A 179 2.12 18.32 1.44
CA TYR A 179 2.84 19.17 0.51
C TYR A 179 3.86 18.30 -0.22
N GLN A 180 3.95 18.47 -1.53
CA GLN A 180 4.92 17.77 -2.34
C GLN A 180 5.99 18.75 -2.76
N ILE A 181 7.24 18.39 -2.50
CA ILE A 181 8.40 19.17 -2.90
C ILE A 181 9.03 18.48 -4.08
N LEU A 182 9.18 19.25 -5.17
CA LEU A 182 9.81 18.79 -6.38
C LEU A 182 11.30 18.43 -6.14
N PRO A 183 11.87 17.56 -6.98
CA PRO A 183 13.30 17.29 -6.98
C PRO A 183 14.13 18.58 -7.00
N GLN A 184 15.16 18.66 -6.15
CA GLN A 184 16.08 19.80 -6.07
C GLN A 184 15.43 21.17 -5.80
N GLU A 185 14.19 21.21 -5.32
CA GLU A 185 13.49 22.44 -4.98
C GLU A 185 13.37 22.67 -3.47
N SER A 186 13.12 23.92 -3.09
CA SER A 186 12.83 24.31 -1.73
C SER A 186 11.34 24.27 -1.46
N PHE A 187 10.98 23.86 -0.25
CA PHE A 187 9.62 23.93 0.27
C PHE A 187 9.08 25.36 0.23
N ASP A 188 7.95 25.52 -0.46
CA ASP A 188 7.11 26.72 -0.41
C ASP A 188 5.79 26.34 0.28
N SER A 189 5.47 27.01 1.39
CA SER A 189 4.29 26.71 2.21
C SER A 189 2.96 27.02 1.54
N ASP A 190 3.00 27.70 0.39
CA ASP A 190 1.81 28.26 -0.23
C ASP A 190 1.08 27.29 -1.17
N ARG A 191 1.61 26.08 -1.39
CA ARG A 191 1.05 25.08 -2.32
C ARG A 191 0.79 23.73 -1.65
N ILE A 192 -0.44 23.51 -1.23
CA ILE A 192 -0.92 22.21 -0.77
C ILE A 192 -0.88 21.23 -1.94
N TYR A 193 -0.45 19.99 -1.67
CA TYR A 193 -0.52 18.91 -2.65
C TYR A 193 -1.97 18.43 -2.78
N GLU A 194 -2.59 18.72 -3.92
CA GLU A 194 -3.93 18.26 -4.25
C GLU A 194 -3.83 16.91 -4.96
N CYS A 195 -4.30 15.85 -4.30
CA CYS A 195 -4.36 14.50 -4.84
C CYS A 195 -5.76 13.89 -4.65
N ASN A 196 -6.13 12.95 -5.51
CA ASN A 196 -7.45 12.31 -5.45
C ASN A 196 -7.43 11.03 -4.61
N GLY A 197 -6.27 10.40 -4.47
CA GLY A 197 -6.05 9.20 -3.67
C GLY A 197 -5.17 9.44 -2.44
N ASP A 198 -4.43 8.41 -2.05
CA ASP A 198 -3.46 8.50 -0.96
C ASP A 198 -2.20 9.28 -1.41
N PRO A 199 -1.86 10.41 -0.75
CA PRO A 199 -0.70 11.22 -1.13
C PRO A 199 0.63 10.47 -1.14
N LEU A 200 0.81 9.53 -0.21
CA LEU A 200 2.02 8.72 -0.07
C LEU A 200 2.13 7.72 -1.23
N ILE A 201 1.03 7.09 -1.60
CA ILE A 201 1.01 6.17 -2.75
C ILE A 201 1.25 6.93 -4.05
N GLU A 202 0.57 8.05 -4.28
CA GLU A 202 0.75 8.85 -5.50
C GLU A 202 2.18 9.39 -5.62
N THR A 203 2.75 9.93 -4.53
CA THR A 203 4.14 10.38 -4.54
C THR A 203 5.11 9.21 -4.76
N SER A 204 4.80 8.03 -4.22
CA SER A 204 5.60 6.83 -4.47
C SER A 204 5.51 6.40 -5.95
N LEU A 205 4.34 6.49 -6.59
CA LEU A 205 4.26 6.21 -8.03
C LEU A 205 5.06 7.20 -8.87
N MET A 206 5.03 8.49 -8.52
CA MET A 206 5.88 9.50 -9.18
C MET A 206 7.37 9.20 -9.01
N ASN A 207 7.81 8.85 -7.79
CA ASN A 207 9.19 8.47 -7.52
C ASN A 207 9.61 7.18 -8.23
N LEU A 208 8.68 6.23 -8.42
CA LEU A 208 8.95 5.03 -9.20
C LEU A 208 9.26 5.38 -10.66
N ILE A 209 8.49 6.29 -11.25
CA ILE A 209 8.72 6.80 -12.61
C ILE A 209 10.09 7.50 -12.70
N GLU A 210 10.39 8.42 -11.78
CA GLU A 210 11.68 9.14 -11.74
C GLU A 210 12.89 8.18 -11.64
N LEU A 211 12.76 7.13 -10.83
CA LEU A 211 13.81 6.13 -10.69
C LEU A 211 13.99 5.30 -11.96
N LEU A 212 12.90 4.88 -12.61
CA LEU A 212 12.95 4.10 -13.84
C LEU A 212 13.62 4.86 -14.99
N VAL A 213 13.39 6.17 -15.09
CA VAL A 213 14.02 7.01 -16.13
C VAL A 213 15.36 7.61 -15.70
N SER A 214 15.86 7.25 -14.52
CA SER A 214 17.14 7.75 -14.02
C SER A 214 18.30 7.23 -14.87
N SER A 215 19.33 8.05 -15.06
CA SER A 215 20.54 7.64 -15.79
C SER A 215 21.19 6.39 -15.18
N THR A 216 21.13 6.24 -13.85
CA THR A 216 21.70 5.08 -13.17
C THR A 216 21.01 3.78 -13.56
N VAL A 217 19.70 3.80 -13.73
CA VAL A 217 18.93 2.62 -14.16
C VAL A 217 19.10 2.37 -15.65
N ILE A 218 19.04 3.43 -16.47
CA ILE A 218 19.26 3.35 -17.93
C ILE A 218 20.66 2.79 -18.26
N ASP A 219 21.71 3.26 -17.57
CA ASP A 219 23.09 2.83 -17.81
C ASP A 219 23.33 1.37 -17.39
N ARG A 220 22.47 0.81 -16.53
CA ARG A 220 22.53 -0.58 -16.07
C ARG A 220 21.58 -1.50 -16.81
N ALA A 221 20.63 -0.96 -17.56
CA ALA A 221 19.65 -1.74 -18.27
C ALA A 221 20.32 -2.46 -19.44
N ASP A 222 20.49 -3.77 -19.31
CA ASP A 222 20.96 -4.63 -20.40
C ASP A 222 19.91 -4.76 -21.52
N ASP A 223 18.63 -4.49 -21.20
CA ASP A 223 17.51 -4.50 -22.13
C ASP A 223 16.63 -3.25 -21.99
N ILE A 224 16.78 -2.32 -22.95
CA ILE A 224 15.98 -1.09 -23.00
C ILE A 224 14.49 -1.36 -23.28
N VAL A 225 14.15 -2.52 -23.85
CA VAL A 225 12.75 -2.92 -24.11
C VAL A 225 12.06 -3.27 -22.81
N GLN A 226 12.74 -3.93 -21.87
CA GLN A 226 12.22 -4.21 -20.54
C GLN A 226 11.90 -2.90 -19.79
N LEU A 227 12.79 -1.91 -19.89
CA LEU A 227 12.61 -0.59 -19.28
C LEU A 227 11.44 0.19 -19.91
N SER A 228 11.32 0.21 -21.24
CA SER A 228 10.19 0.82 -21.94
C SER A 228 8.86 0.15 -21.57
N THR A 229 8.85 -1.17 -21.48
CA THR A 229 7.65 -1.96 -21.13
C THR A 229 7.20 -1.65 -19.70
N ALA A 230 8.13 -1.62 -18.74
CA ALA A 230 7.83 -1.26 -17.36
C ALA A 230 7.28 0.16 -17.24
N TYR A 231 7.88 1.12 -17.95
CA TYR A 231 7.39 2.50 -17.99
C TYR A 231 5.97 2.58 -18.58
N ASP A 232 5.73 1.90 -19.71
CA ASP A 232 4.42 1.88 -20.36
C ASP A 232 3.33 1.28 -19.46
N PHE A 233 3.67 0.27 -18.63
CA PHE A 233 2.73 -0.30 -17.66
C PHE A 233 2.38 0.66 -16.52
N ILE A 234 3.28 1.55 -16.11
CA ILE A 234 3.07 2.48 -14.99
C ILE A 234 2.30 3.74 -15.42
N VAL A 235 2.48 4.18 -16.67
CA VAL A 235 1.93 5.45 -17.17
C VAL A 235 0.54 5.29 -17.81
N GLN A 236 0.07 4.06 -18.06
CA GLN A 236 -1.27 3.74 -18.59
C GLN A 236 -2.34 3.68 -17.51
#